data_AF-A0A173XI24-F1
#
_entry.id   AF-A0A173XI24-F1
#
_cell.length_a   1.000
_cell.length_b   1.000
_cell.length_c   1.000
_cell.angle_alpha   90.00
_cell.angle_beta   90.00
_cell.angle_gamma   90.00
#
_symmetry.space_group_name_H-M   'P 1'
#
loop_
_entity.id
_entity.type
_entity.pdbx_description
1 polymer ?
#
loop_
_entity_poly.entity_id
_entity_poly.type
_entity_poly.pdbx_seq_one_letter_code
_entity_poly.pdbx_strand_id
1 'polypeptide(L)'
;MQSEFKYYAATLKSKKEQYRLPVEDAVLEQVRNGEKPFVYVENTYRLGYESMQMLEKKGKTKDMKNICLKPVRLDKERMESGEYDALLSR
;
A
#
# COMPACT_ATOMS: atom_id res chain seq x y z
N MET A 1 25.72 8.37 -21.47
CA MET A 1 25.46 8.63 -20.04
C MET A 1 24.12 8.03 -19.69
N GLN A 2 24.06 6.90 -18.98
CA GLN A 2 22.80 6.42 -18.40
C GLN A 2 22.54 7.29 -17.17
N SER A 3 21.59 8.21 -17.28
CA SER A 3 21.13 8.98 -16.13
C SER A 3 20.50 7.99 -15.15
N GLU A 4 21.14 7.78 -14.00
CA GLU A 4 20.51 7.08 -12.88
C GLU A 4 19.27 7.88 -12.46
N PHE A 5 18.09 7.41 -12.84
CA PHE A 5 16.85 7.98 -12.36
C PHE A 5 16.56 7.39 -10.98
N LYS A 6 16.98 8.12 -9.93
CA LYS A 6 16.59 7.82 -8.54
C LYS A 6 15.17 8.33 -8.31
N TYR A 7 14.19 7.42 -8.38
CA TYR A 7 12.80 7.72 -8.03
C TYR A 7 12.58 7.49 -6.55
N TYR A 8 12.14 8.53 -5.85
CA TYR A 8 11.83 8.47 -4.42
C TYR A 8 10.32 8.34 -4.22
N ALA A 9 9.89 7.32 -3.51
CA ALA A 9 8.53 7.20 -2.99
C ALA A 9 8.56 7.50 -1.48
N ALA A 10 7.73 8.44 -1.04
CA ALA A 10 7.60 8.80 0.37
C ALA A 10 6.21 8.42 0.86
N THR A 11 6.16 7.63 1.93
CA THR A 11 4.90 7.31 2.63
C THR A 11 4.65 8.34 3.72
N LEU A 12 3.40 8.78 3.87
CA LEU A 12 3.00 9.71 4.91
C LEU A 12 2.99 8.99 6.27
N LYS A 13 3.96 9.26 7.15
CA LYS A 13 3.94 8.78 8.54
C LYS A 13 2.72 9.35 9.25
N SER A 14 1.62 8.60 9.28
CA SER A 14 0.43 8.96 10.05
C SER A 14 0.61 8.50 11.51
N LYS A 15 -0.01 9.23 12.45
CA LYS A 15 -0.04 8.89 13.90
C LYS A 15 -0.78 7.59 14.23
N LYS A 16 -1.45 6.96 13.26
CA LYS A 16 -2.23 5.72 13.43
C LYS A 16 -1.39 4.55 12.94
N GLU A 17 -1.52 3.38 13.58
CA GLU A 17 -0.84 2.15 13.16
C GLU A 17 -1.16 1.84 11.70
N GLN A 18 -0.20 2.15 10.83
CA GLN A 18 -0.19 1.85 9.42
C GLN A 18 0.77 0.70 9.18
N TYR A 19 0.25 -0.37 8.60
CA TYR A 19 1.01 -1.49 8.12
C TYR A 19 1.21 -1.38 6.62
N ARG A 20 2.32 -1.93 6.13
CA ARG A 20 2.64 -1.97 4.70
C ARG A 20 2.56 -3.41 4.24
N LEU A 21 2.06 -3.64 3.02
CA LEU A 21 2.08 -4.98 2.45
C LEU A 21 3.53 -5.42 2.10
N PRO A 22 3.84 -6.72 2.26
CA PRO A 22 3.00 -7.74 2.91
C PRO A 22 2.90 -7.51 4.43
N VAL A 23 1.67 -7.64 4.95
CA VAL A 23 1.39 -7.54 6.39
C VAL A 23 1.71 -8.89 7.03
N GLU A 24 2.25 -8.90 8.25
CA GLU A 24 2.49 -10.14 8.99
C GLU A 24 1.18 -10.81 9.42
N ASP A 25 1.11 -12.14 9.31
CA ASP A 25 -0.04 -12.94 9.71
C ASP A 25 -0.47 -12.68 11.16
N ALA A 26 0.48 -12.46 12.08
CA ALA A 26 0.19 -12.13 13.48
C ALA A 26 -0.64 -10.84 13.65
N VAL A 27 -0.46 -9.86 12.76
CA VAL A 27 -1.23 -8.61 12.77
C VAL A 27 -2.65 -8.87 12.24
N LEU A 28 -2.76 -9.72 11.22
CA LEU A 28 -4.06 -10.11 10.66
C LEU A 28 -4.87 -10.93 11.67
N GLU A 29 -4.22 -11.82 12.41
CA GLU A 29 -4.82 -12.57 13.51
C GLU A 29 -5.30 -11.67 14.64
N GLN A 30 -4.56 -10.63 15.04
CA GLN A 30 -5.02 -9.67 16.06
C GLN A 30 -6.32 -8.94 15.64
N VAL A 31 -6.48 -8.64 14.35
CA VAL A 31 -7.72 -8.04 13.82
C VAL A 31 -8.85 -9.08 13.79
N ARG A 32 -8.55 -10.33 13.42
CA ARG A 32 -9.54 -11.42 13.38
C ARG A 32 -10.03 -11.82 14.78
N ASN A 33 -9.12 -11.86 15.75
CA ASN A 33 -9.37 -12.12 17.17
C ASN A 33 -10.07 -10.93 17.85
N GLY A 34 -10.09 -9.76 17.23
CA GLY A 34 -10.75 -8.55 17.77
C GLY A 34 -9.92 -7.80 18.81
N GLU A 35 -8.63 -8.11 18.97
CA GLU A 35 -7.70 -7.32 19.80
C GLU A 35 -7.50 -5.91 19.22
N LYS A 36 -7.52 -5.79 17.89
CA LYS A 36 -7.52 -4.49 17.19
C LYS A 36 -8.81 -4.31 16.39
N PRO A 37 -9.56 -3.22 16.62
CA PRO A 37 -10.83 -2.99 15.92
C PRO A 37 -10.63 -2.69 14.43
N PHE A 38 -9.52 -2.03 14.06
CA PHE A 38 -9.18 -1.74 12.67
C PHE A 38 -7.67 -1.50 12.53
N VAL A 39 -7.14 -1.81 11.35
CA VAL A 39 -5.77 -1.46 10.96
C VAL A 39 -5.78 -0.69 9.65
N TYR A 40 -4.81 0.19 9.46
CA TYR A 40 -4.63 0.83 8.17
C TYR A 40 -3.53 0.11 7.39
N VAL A 41 -3.81 -0.29 6.16
CA VAL A 41 -2.85 -1.00 5.31
C VAL A 41 -2.54 -0.16 4.08
N GLU A 42 -1.26 0.15 3.89
CA GLU A 42 -0.75 0.76 2.66
C GLU A 42 -0.49 -0.33 1.62
N ASN A 43 -1.12 -0.21 0.45
CA ASN A 43 -0.91 -1.13 -0.66
C ASN A 43 0.35 -0.73 -1.46
N THR A 44 1.49 -1.28 -1.02
CA THR A 44 2.80 -1.12 -1.66
C THR A 44 2.86 -1.71 -3.07
N TYR A 45 2.09 -2.77 -3.36
CA TYR A 45 2.01 -3.36 -4.70
C TYR A 45 1.39 -2.39 -5.70
N ARG A 46 0.25 -1.79 -5.33
CA ARG A 46 -0.43 -0.79 -6.17
C ARG A 46 0.44 0.45 -6.34
N LEU A 47 1.18 0.84 -5.31
CA LEU A 47 2.15 1.93 -5.39
C LEU A 47 3.22 1.64 -6.44
N GLY A 48 3.77 0.43 -6.43
CA GLY A 48 4.73 -0.02 -7.44
C GLY A 48 4.15 0.03 -8.85
N TYR A 49 2.94 -0.50 -9.04
CA TYR A 49 2.27 -0.52 -10.33
C TYR A 49 1.99 0.89 -10.88
N GLU A 50 1.39 1.78 -10.08
CA GLU A 50 1.13 3.16 -10.48
C GLU A 50 2.42 3.94 -10.76
N SER A 51 3.49 3.65 -10.01
CA SER A 51 4.81 4.23 -10.26
C SER A 51 5.35 3.79 -11.61
N MET A 52 5.33 2.48 -11.91
CA MET A 52 5.76 1.98 -13.23
C MET A 52 4.90 2.54 -14.36
N GLN A 53 3.59 2.62 -14.18
CA GLN A 53 2.69 3.17 -15.20
C GLN A 53 2.93 4.67 -15.44
N MET A 54 3.21 5.45 -14.39
CA MET A 54 3.62 6.84 -14.54
C MET A 54 4.98 6.98 -15.23
N LEU A 55 5.95 6.12 -14.90
CA LEU A 55 7.25 6.12 -15.55
C LEU A 55 7.13 5.81 -17.04
N GLU A 56 6.33 4.82 -17.40
CA GLU A 56 6.13 4.43 -18.79
C GLU A 56 5.45 5.55 -19.60
N LYS A 57 4.39 6.17 -19.06
CA LYS A 57 3.61 7.20 -19.76
C LYS A 57 4.25 8.58 -19.74
N LYS A 58 4.86 8.97 -18.62
CA LYS A 58 5.30 10.36 -18.34
C LYS A 58 6.79 10.48 -18.04
N GLY A 59 7.53 9.37 -18.03
CA GLY A 59 8.99 9.39 -17.87
C GLY A 59 9.72 10.19 -18.95
N LYS A 60 9.15 10.23 -20.16
CA LYS A 60 9.70 10.98 -21.30
C LYS A 60 9.36 12.48 -21.25
N THR A 61 8.23 12.85 -20.65
CA THR A 61 7.70 14.22 -20.61
C THR A 61 8.04 14.99 -19.34
N LYS A 62 8.72 14.39 -18.34
CA LYS A 62 9.08 15.01 -17.03
C LYS A 62 7.89 15.52 -16.19
N ASP A 63 6.64 15.40 -16.66
CA ASP A 63 5.40 15.66 -15.93
C ASP A 63 5.06 14.56 -14.91
N MET A 64 6.02 14.26 -14.02
CA MET A 64 5.79 13.32 -12.92
C MET A 64 4.96 13.99 -11.84
N LYS A 65 3.79 13.40 -11.55
CA LYS A 65 2.93 13.83 -10.45
C LYS A 65 3.18 12.94 -9.25
N ASN A 66 2.97 13.48 -8.05
CA ASN A 66 3.07 12.69 -6.84
C ASN A 66 1.95 11.64 -6.80
N ILE A 67 2.30 10.38 -6.56
CA ILE A 67 1.33 9.29 -6.38
C ILE A 67 1.02 9.22 -4.89
N CYS A 68 -0.19 9.62 -4.52
CA CYS A 68 -0.69 9.53 -3.16
C CYS A 68 -1.73 8.42 -3.07
N LEU A 69 -1.32 7.25 -2.60
CA LEU A 69 -2.26 6.19 -2.26
C LEU A 69 -2.84 6.44 -0.86
N LYS A 70 -4.16 6.30 -0.75
CA LYS A 70 -4.81 6.35 0.55
C LYS A 70 -4.64 4.99 1.25
N PRO A 71 -4.24 4.97 2.53
CA PRO A 71 -4.22 3.74 3.31
C PRO A 71 -5.64 3.17 3.35
N VAL A 72 -5.73 1.86 3.12
CA VAL A 72 -6.98 1.12 3.21
C VAL A 72 -7.26 0.85 4.68
N ARG A 73 -8.47 1.16 5.13
CA ARG A 73 -8.93 0.68 6.44
C ARG A 73 -9.37 -0.77 6.30
N LEU A 74 -8.73 -1.62 7.09
CA LEU A 74 -8.98 -3.05 7.16
C LEU A 74 -9.60 -3.35 8.52
N ASP A 75 -10.88 -3.71 8.49
CA ASP A 75 -11.68 -4.11 9.65
C ASP A 75 -11.99 -5.61 9.53
N LYS A 76 -12.42 -6.23 10.62
CA LYS A 76 -12.80 -7.65 10.64
C LYS A 76 -13.83 -8.00 9.54
N GLU A 77 -14.86 -7.17 9.38
CA GLU A 77 -15.89 -7.36 8.34
C GLU A 77 -15.31 -7.30 6.91
N ARG A 78 -14.27 -6.49 6.68
CA ARG A 78 -13.61 -6.36 5.38
C ARG A 78 -12.61 -7.47 5.09
N MET A 79 -12.07 -8.10 6.14
CA MET A 79 -11.36 -9.36 6.00
C MET A 79 -12.32 -10.49 5.64
N GLU A 80 -13.47 -10.56 6.32
CA GLU A 80 -14.49 -11.59 6.08
C GLU A 80 -15.20 -11.41 4.73
N SER A 81 -15.28 -10.20 4.20
CA SER A 81 -15.84 -9.94 2.86
C SER A 81 -14.98 -10.49 1.71
N GLY A 82 -13.72 -10.86 1.98
CA GLY A 82 -12.78 -11.37 0.98
C GLY A 82 -12.29 -10.32 -0.02
N GLU A 83 -12.72 -9.05 0.09
CA GLU A 83 -12.33 -7.97 -0.84
C GLU A 83 -10.81 -7.74 -0.86
N TYR A 84 -10.14 -8.03 0.25
CA TYR A 84 -8.69 -7.91 0.41
C TYR A 84 -7.99 -9.27 0.50
N ASP A 85 -8.70 -10.38 0.27
CA ASP A 85 -8.12 -11.73 0.31
C ASP A 85 -6.96 -11.85 -0.67
N ALA A 86 -7.10 -11.36 -1.91
CA ALA A 86 -6.02 -11.35 -2.89
C ALA A 86 -4.77 -10.52 -2.49
N LEU A 87 -4.90 -9.63 -1.50
CA LEU A 87 -3.79 -8.82 -0.98
C LEU A 87 -3.17 -9.40 0.30
N LEU A 88 -3.91 -10.28 0.99
CA LEU A 88 -3.54 -10.90 2.26
C LEU A 88 -3.17 -12.39 2.11
N SER A 89 -3.68 -13.03 1.05
CA SER A 89 -3.42 -14.41 0.68
C SER A 89 -2.01 -14.52 0.13
N ARG A 90 -1.24 -15.41 0.75
CA ARG A 90 0.19 -15.59 0.53
C ARG A 90 0.49 -16.97 0.00
#